data_AF-A0A3S4Q5W7-F1
#
_entry.id   AF-A0A3S4Q5W7-F1
#
_cell.length_a   1.000
_cell.length_b   1.000
_cell.length_c   1.000
_cell.angle_alpha   90.00
_cell.angle_beta   90.00
_cell.angle_gamma   90.00
#
_symmetry.space_group_name_H-M   'P 1'
#
loop_
_entity.id
_entity.type
_entity.pdbx_description
1 polymer ?
#
loop_
_entity_poly.entity_id
_entity_poly.type
_entity_poly.pdbx_seq_one_letter_code
_entity_poly.pdbx_strand_id
1 'polypeptide(L)'
;SIAAENVEREQSTLWLKAGYLQPETEGFVCAIQDQVFPTKYYQKTILKTDDGKCRLCKTADESLNHLLAGCSTLTSSDYLALDNQVAKIIYQQIAKRCGLLKSYPPYYKFNSAPVLENEKYTLY
;
A
#
# COMPACT_ATOMS: atom_id res chain seq x y z
N SER A 1 2.72 -21.74 -12.96
CA SER A 1 2.66 -20.32 -12.55
C SER A 1 1.22 -19.87 -12.56
N ILE A 2 0.66 -19.54 -11.40
CA ILE A 2 -0.76 -19.17 -11.27
C ILE A 2 -0.92 -17.78 -11.91
N ALA A 3 -1.41 -17.75 -13.14
CA ALA A 3 -1.87 -16.51 -13.73
C ALA A 3 -3.22 -16.19 -13.08
N ALA A 4 -3.22 -15.26 -12.12
CA ALA A 4 -4.48 -14.71 -11.64
C ALA A 4 -5.16 -14.01 -12.82
N GLU A 5 -6.31 -14.52 -13.28
CA GLU A 5 -7.04 -14.07 -14.47
C GLU A 5 -7.37 -12.56 -14.46
N ASN A 6 -7.36 -11.93 -13.29
CA ASN A 6 -7.71 -10.52 -13.10
C ASN A 6 -6.51 -9.62 -12.81
N VAL A 7 -5.28 -10.06 -13.07
CA VAL A 7 -4.07 -9.24 -12.83
C VAL A 7 -3.46 -8.78 -14.16
N GLU A 8 -3.63 -7.49 -14.45
CA GLU A 8 -2.97 -6.76 -15.53
C GLU A 8 -1.46 -6.64 -15.27
N ARG A 9 -0.69 -7.61 -15.77
CA ARG A 9 0.77 -7.73 -15.52
C ARG A 9 1.58 -6.56 -16.06
N GLU A 10 1.19 -6.03 -17.22
CA GLU A 10 1.91 -4.91 -17.84
C GLU A 10 1.79 -3.65 -17.00
N GLN A 11 0.57 -3.35 -16.52
CA GLN A 11 0.35 -2.21 -15.62
C GLN A 11 1.03 -2.42 -14.25
N SER A 12 1.03 -3.66 -13.74
CA SER A 12 1.65 -3.99 -12.44
C SER A 12 3.18 -3.80 -12.43
N THR A 13 3.82 -3.88 -13.60
CA THR A 13 5.28 -3.74 -13.75
C THR A 13 5.70 -2.41 -14.39
N LEU A 14 4.74 -1.55 -14.74
CA LEU A 14 5.00 -0.29 -15.44
C LEU A 14 5.95 0.63 -14.66
N TRP A 15 5.84 0.62 -13.33
CA TRP A 15 6.67 1.45 -12.45
C TRP A 15 8.18 1.13 -12.56
N LEU A 16 8.56 -0.11 -12.88
CA LEU A 16 9.94 -0.54 -13.13
C LEU A 16 10.49 -0.07 -14.49
N LYS A 17 9.60 0.26 -15.43
CA LYS A 17 9.96 0.64 -16.81
C LYS A 17 9.88 2.13 -17.05
N ALA A 18 9.03 2.82 -16.30
CA ALA A 18 8.70 4.22 -16.55
C ALA A 18 9.82 5.19 -16.09
N GLY A 19 10.81 4.72 -15.33
CA GLY A 19 11.98 5.50 -14.94
C GLY A 19 11.67 6.64 -13.98
N TYR A 20 10.53 6.58 -13.27
CA TYR A 20 10.13 7.61 -12.31
C TYR A 20 10.79 7.46 -10.94
N LEU A 21 11.34 6.27 -10.64
CA LEU A 21 12.02 5.97 -9.38
C LEU A 21 13.51 5.83 -9.63
N GLN A 22 14.30 6.17 -8.61
CA GLN A 22 15.72 5.87 -8.62
C GLN A 22 15.94 4.36 -8.51
N PRO A 23 16.96 3.79 -9.15
CA PRO A 23 17.23 2.34 -9.11
C PRO A 23 17.32 1.78 -7.69
N GLU A 24 17.85 2.55 -6.75
CA GLU A 24 17.94 2.18 -5.33
C GLU A 24 16.54 2.01 -4.71
N THR A 25 15.64 2.94 -4.99
CA THR A 25 14.25 2.90 -4.51
C THR A 25 13.51 1.70 -5.09
N GLU A 26 13.73 1.39 -6.37
CA GLU A 26 13.14 0.20 -6.98
C GLU A 26 13.64 -1.08 -6.32
N GLY A 27 14.96 -1.18 -6.07
CA GLY A 27 15.56 -2.29 -5.34
C GLY A 27 14.96 -2.48 -3.94
N PHE A 28 14.71 -1.38 -3.22
CA PHE A 28 14.05 -1.44 -1.91
C PHE A 28 12.60 -1.94 -2.00
N VAL A 29 11.82 -1.45 -2.97
CA VAL A 29 10.44 -1.90 -3.15
C VAL A 29 10.40 -3.40 -3.47
N CYS A 30 11.28 -3.88 -4.35
CA CYS A 30 11.40 -5.31 -4.65
C CYS A 30 11.78 -6.13 -3.40
N ALA A 31 12.78 -5.69 -2.63
CA ALA A 31 13.19 -6.38 -1.40
C ALA A 31 12.08 -6.44 -0.34
N ILE A 32 11.24 -5.41 -0.27
CA ILE A 32 10.05 -5.37 0.58
C ILE A 32 9.00 -6.36 0.07
N GLN A 33 8.69 -6.36 -1.23
CA GLN A 33 7.73 -7.28 -1.85
C GLN A 33 8.12 -8.75 -1.63
N ASP A 34 9.40 -9.07 -1.77
CA ASP A 34 9.95 -10.41 -1.56
C ASP A 34 10.15 -10.77 -0.07
N GLN A 35 9.85 -9.84 0.85
CA GLN A 35 10.03 -9.99 2.29
C GLN A 35 11.47 -10.31 2.72
N VAL A 36 12.46 -9.94 1.90
CA VAL A 36 13.90 -10.09 2.18
C VAL A 36 14.53 -8.84 2.81
N PHE A 37 13.69 -7.86 3.15
CA PHE A 37 14.14 -6.67 3.87
C PHE A 37 14.68 -7.06 5.27
N PRO A 38 15.80 -6.45 5.73
CA PRO A 38 16.50 -6.85 6.96
C PRO A 38 15.75 -6.45 8.24
N THR A 39 14.60 -7.07 8.45
CA THR A 39 13.81 -7.00 9.68
C THR A 39 14.38 -7.95 10.72
N LYS A 40 14.13 -7.72 12.02
CA LYS A 40 14.57 -8.65 13.07
C LYS A 40 13.95 -10.03 12.94
N TYR A 41 12.71 -10.12 12.41
CA TYR A 41 12.12 -11.42 12.11
C TYR A 41 12.90 -12.17 11.02
N TYR A 42 13.30 -11.48 9.94
CA TYR A 42 14.16 -12.05 8.89
C TYR A 42 15.51 -12.50 9.46
N GLN A 43 16.16 -11.65 10.27
CA GLN A 43 17.44 -11.98 10.90
C GLN A 43 17.35 -13.22 11.81
N LYS A 44 16.31 -13.29 12.65
CA LYS A 44 16.07 -14.45 13.51
C LYS A 44 15.81 -15.73 12.70
N THR A 45 15.00 -15.63 11.65
CA THR A 45 14.53 -16.79 10.90
C THR A 45 15.56 -17.32 9.91
N ILE A 46 16.22 -16.41 9.18
CA ILE A 46 17.15 -16.72 8.08
C ILE A 46 18.60 -16.70 8.58
N LEU A 47 19.00 -15.65 9.30
CA LEU A 47 20.38 -15.50 9.81
C LEU A 47 20.59 -16.18 11.19
N LYS A 48 19.54 -16.79 11.75
CA LYS A 48 19.57 -17.53 13.04
C LYS A 48 20.08 -16.70 14.22
N THR A 49 19.69 -15.43 14.29
CA THR A 49 19.93 -14.57 15.47
C THR A 49 18.87 -14.80 16.56
N ASP A 50 19.17 -14.37 17.79
CA ASP A 50 18.37 -14.73 18.97
C ASP A 50 17.13 -13.83 19.19
N ASP A 51 17.17 -12.56 18.78
CA ASP A 51 16.10 -11.59 19.05
C ASP A 51 15.32 -11.18 17.79
N GLY A 52 14.05 -11.55 17.76
CA GLY A 52 13.10 -11.21 16.70
C GLY A 52 12.15 -10.07 17.03
N LYS A 53 12.20 -9.49 18.25
CA LYS A 53 11.20 -8.53 18.71
C LYS A 53 11.28 -7.19 17.96
N CYS A 54 10.11 -6.60 17.68
CA CYS A 54 9.98 -5.29 17.07
C CYS A 54 10.83 -4.23 17.76
N ARG A 55 11.67 -3.52 16.99
CA ARG A 55 12.52 -2.43 17.48
C ARG A 55 11.72 -1.29 18.12
N LEU A 56 10.48 -1.10 17.67
CA LEU A 56 9.60 0.01 18.07
C LEU A 56 8.70 -0.38 19.24
N CYS A 57 7.79 -1.33 19.05
CA CYS A 57 6.76 -1.64 20.05
C CYS A 57 7.21 -2.70 21.07
N LYS A 58 8.24 -3.51 20.77
CA LYS A 58 8.75 -4.62 21.60
C LYS A 58 7.75 -5.74 21.95
N THR A 59 6.50 -5.67 21.49
CA THR A 59 5.44 -6.64 21.87
C THR A 59 5.41 -7.86 20.94
N ALA A 60 5.50 -7.65 19.64
CA ALA A 60 5.45 -8.70 18.61
C ALA A 60 6.82 -8.90 17.92
N ASP A 61 6.93 -9.97 17.13
CA ASP A 61 8.08 -10.17 16.24
C ASP A 61 8.06 -9.13 15.10
N GLU A 62 9.23 -8.64 14.73
CA GLU A 62 9.40 -7.59 13.73
C GLU A 62 9.28 -8.14 12.31
N SER A 63 8.09 -8.57 11.90
CA SER A 63 7.84 -8.90 10.49
C SER A 63 7.49 -7.64 9.69
N LEU A 64 7.59 -7.72 8.37
CA LEU A 64 7.14 -6.64 7.49
C LEU A 64 5.64 -6.36 7.70
N ASN A 65 4.81 -7.40 7.79
CA ASN A 65 3.38 -7.27 8.08
C ASN A 65 3.13 -6.56 9.41
N HIS A 66 3.93 -6.87 10.44
CA HIS A 66 3.85 -6.17 11.71
C HIS A 66 4.23 -4.70 11.54
N LEU A 67 5.36 -4.37 10.89
CA LEU A 67 5.77 -2.99 10.68
C LEU A 67 4.74 -2.17 9.91
N LEU A 68 4.12 -2.76 8.88
CA LEU A 68 3.15 -2.06 8.02
C LEU A 68 1.78 -1.91 8.67
N ALA A 69 1.24 -2.97 9.28
CA ALA A 69 -0.16 -3.01 9.68
C ALA A 69 -0.41 -3.38 11.16
N GLY A 70 0.61 -3.86 11.87
CA GLY A 70 0.45 -4.41 13.23
C GLY A 70 1.21 -3.68 14.34
N CYS A 71 2.10 -2.74 14.01
CA CYS A 71 2.96 -2.08 14.97
C CYS A 71 2.22 -0.88 15.55
N SER A 72 1.75 -1.00 16.79
CA SER A 72 1.00 0.05 17.49
C SER A 72 1.68 1.43 17.47
N THR A 73 3.01 1.45 17.45
CA THR A 73 3.82 2.68 17.36
C THR A 73 3.80 3.33 15.97
N LEU A 74 3.57 2.56 14.90
CA LEU A 74 3.51 3.04 13.51
C LEU A 74 2.07 3.24 13.02
N THR A 75 1.14 2.43 13.51
CA THR A 75 -0.28 2.47 13.11
C THR A 75 -1.05 3.64 13.70
N SER A 76 -0.48 4.42 14.61
CA SER A 76 -1.20 5.41 15.41
C SER A 76 -1.62 6.70 14.69
N SER A 77 -1.18 6.98 13.45
CA SER A 77 -1.72 8.12 12.67
C SER A 77 -1.35 8.08 11.18
N ASP A 78 -0.08 7.82 10.88
CA ASP A 78 0.48 8.13 9.57
C ASP A 78 0.11 7.08 8.53
N TYR A 79 0.04 5.81 8.95
CA TYR A 79 -0.40 4.72 8.09
C TYR A 79 -1.88 4.87 7.70
N LEU A 80 -2.76 5.19 8.67
CA LEU A 80 -4.17 5.47 8.40
C LEU A 80 -4.35 6.66 7.43
N ALA A 81 -3.50 7.69 7.56
CA ALA A 81 -3.54 8.82 6.64
C ALA A 81 -3.17 8.42 5.21
N LEU A 82 -2.17 7.55 5.03
CA LEU A 82 -1.78 7.03 3.72
C LEU A 82 -2.85 6.11 3.12
N ASP A 83 -3.40 5.19 3.92
CA ASP A 83 -4.48 4.29 3.48
C ASP A 83 -5.70 5.09 3.03
N ASN A 84 -6.07 6.13 3.77
CA ASN A 84 -7.13 7.04 3.38
C ASN A 84 -6.83 7.77 2.07
N GLN A 85 -5.57 8.11 1.78
CA GLN A 85 -5.18 8.71 0.49
C GLN A 85 -5.32 7.72 -0.66
N VAL A 86 -4.89 6.47 -0.47
CA VAL A 86 -5.06 5.40 -1.48
C VAL A 86 -6.53 5.14 -1.74
N ALA A 87 -7.34 5.04 -0.68
CA ALA A 87 -8.79 4.89 -0.78
C ALA A 87 -9.42 6.05 -1.57
N LYS A 88 -9.01 7.30 -1.32
CA LYS A 88 -9.46 8.48 -2.11
C LYS A 88 -9.13 8.36 -3.59
N ILE A 89 -7.95 7.86 -3.95
CA ILE A 89 -7.56 7.67 -5.36
C ILE A 89 -8.47 6.63 -6.02
N ILE A 90 -8.68 5.49 -5.37
CA ILE A 90 -9.55 4.40 -5.86
C ILE A 90 -10.99 4.90 -5.99
N TYR A 91 -11.50 5.59 -4.97
CA TYR A 91 -12.83 6.18 -4.94
C TYR A 91 -13.05 7.10 -6.15
N GLN A 92 -12.09 7.98 -6.44
CA GLN A 92 -12.17 8.85 -7.62
C GLN A 92 -12.20 8.06 -8.94
N GLN A 93 -11.48 6.93 -9.03
CA GLN A 93 -11.41 6.15 -10.28
C GLN A 93 -12.76 5.51 -10.56
N ILE A 94 -13.38 4.96 -9.51
CA ILE A 94 -14.72 4.37 -9.57
C ILE A 94 -15.74 5.46 -9.89
N ALA A 95 -15.74 6.57 -9.14
CA ALA A 95 -16.68 7.67 -9.34
C ALA A 95 -16.61 8.25 -10.76
N LYS A 96 -15.42 8.39 -11.36
CA LYS A 96 -15.27 8.81 -12.75
C LYS A 96 -15.84 7.78 -13.73
N ARG A 97 -15.54 6.49 -13.54
CA ARG A 97 -16.07 5.41 -14.40
C ARG A 97 -17.60 5.32 -14.34
N CYS A 98 -18.20 5.63 -13.19
CA CYS A 98 -19.65 5.69 -13.00
C CYS A 98 -20.29 7.01 -13.46
N GLY A 99 -19.52 7.99 -13.95
CA GLY A 99 -20.02 9.30 -14.37
C GLY A 99 -20.44 10.22 -13.21
N LEU A 100 -20.01 9.92 -11.98
CA LEU A 100 -20.32 10.68 -10.76
C LEU A 100 -19.36 11.86 -10.54
N LEU A 101 -18.17 11.82 -11.12
CA LEU A 101 -17.20 12.94 -11.11
C LEU A 101 -16.96 13.46 -12.52
N LYS A 102 -17.06 14.79 -12.67
CA LYS A 102 -16.78 15.51 -13.93
C LYS A 102 -15.28 15.67 -14.19
N SER A 103 -14.45 15.69 -13.15
CA SER A 103 -13.00 15.87 -13.25
C SER A 103 -12.25 15.15 -12.13
N TYR A 104 -10.93 15.10 -12.26
CA TYR A 104 -10.00 14.51 -11.29
C TYR A 104 -9.38 15.60 -10.42
N PRO A 105 -9.95 15.94 -9.25
CA PRO A 105 -9.26 16.81 -8.31
C PRO A 105 -8.01 16.09 -7.78
N PRO A 106 -6.92 16.81 -7.47
CA PRO A 106 -5.76 16.19 -6.85
C PRO A 106 -6.15 15.46 -5.55
N TYR A 107 -5.67 14.22 -5.36
CA TYR A 107 -6.09 13.36 -4.25
C TYR A 107 -5.92 14.01 -2.86
N TYR A 108 -4.88 14.81 -2.68
CA TYR A 108 -4.59 15.53 -1.43
C TYR A 108 -5.54 16.71 -1.17
N LYS A 109 -6.29 17.18 -2.17
CA LYS A 109 -7.34 18.20 -2.05
C LYS A 109 -8.76 17.62 -2.09
N PHE A 110 -8.88 16.31 -2.28
CA PHE A 110 -10.16 15.66 -2.41
C PHE A 110 -10.75 15.32 -1.04
N ASN A 111 -11.94 15.86 -0.79
CA ASN A 111 -12.82 15.41 0.28
C ASN A 111 -13.91 14.56 -0.35
N SER A 112 -13.94 13.27 -0.02
CA SER A 112 -15.00 12.36 -0.45
C SER A 112 -16.31 12.81 0.19
N ALA A 113 -17.34 13.03 -0.65
CA ALA A 113 -18.69 13.13 -0.14
C ALA A 113 -19.08 11.77 0.48
N PRO A 114 -19.90 11.74 1.55
CA PRO A 114 -20.31 10.48 2.18
C PRO A 114 -21.06 9.53 1.23
N VAL A 115 -21.72 10.09 0.22
CA VAL A 115 -22.41 9.36 -0.84
C VAL A 115 -22.30 10.17 -2.14
N LEU A 116 -21.98 9.49 -3.25
CA LEU A 116 -22.16 10.01 -4.61
C LEU A 116 -23.15 9.11 -5.34
N GLU A 117 -24.21 9.69 -5.89
CA GLU A 117 -25.25 8.93 -6.58
C GLU A 117 -25.68 9.56 -7.90
N ASN A 118 -26.08 8.70 -8.83
CA ASN A 118 -26.84 9.04 -10.02
C ASN A 118 -27.94 8.00 -10.23
N GLU A 119 -28.68 8.10 -11.34
CA GLU A 119 -29.80 7.19 -11.64
C GLU A 119 -29.41 5.70 -11.72
N LYS A 120 -28.12 5.37 -11.85
CA LYS A 120 -27.63 4.01 -12.13
C LYS A 120 -26.65 3.48 -11.08
N TYR A 121 -25.96 4.34 -10.35
CA TYR A 121 -24.86 3.97 -9.44
C TYR A 121 -24.89 4.80 -8.16
N THR A 122 -24.67 4.12 -7.03
CA THR A 122 -24.45 4.73 -5.72
C THR A 122 -23.09 4.30 -5.21
N LEU A 123 -22.25 5.26 -4.82
CA LEU A 123 -20.90 5.05 -4.29
C LEU A 123 -20.83 5.60 -2.86
N TYR A 124 -20.44 4.72 -1.93
CA TYR A 124 -20.22 5.01 -0.51
C TYR A 124 -18.73 5.21 -0.25
#